data_AF-A0A0A9FZH3-F1
#
_entry.id   AF-A0A0A9FZH3-F1
#
_cell.length_a   1.000
_cell.length_b   1.000
_cell.length_c   1.000
_cell.angle_alpha   90.00
_cell.angle_beta   90.00
_cell.angle_gamma   90.00
#
_symmetry.space_group_name_H-M   'P 1'
#
loop_
_entity.id
_entity.type
_entity.pdbx_description
1 polymer ?
#
loop_
_entity_poly.entity_id
_entity_poly.type
_entity_poly.pdbx_seq_one_letter_code
_entity_poly.pdbx_strand_id
1 'polypeptide(L)' 'MSFRLTNAPAYFMYLMNKVFMKYLDKFVVVFIDDILVFSKNEEEHEEHLRLVLQKLRENQLYEQV' A
#
# COMPACT_ATOMS: atom_id res chain seq x y z
N MET A 1 -1.84 14.93 -5.83
CA MET A 1 -1.16 14.72 -7.15
C MET A 1 -2.12 15.08 -8.29
N SER A 2 -1.71 15.68 -9.43
CA SER A 2 -2.67 16.01 -10.52
C SER A 2 -3.06 14.75 -11.32
N PHE A 3 -4.29 14.28 -11.11
CA PHE A 3 -4.90 13.03 -11.60
C PHE A 3 -5.07 12.88 -13.14
N ARG A 4 -4.35 13.64 -13.97
CA ARG A 4 -4.53 13.69 -15.43
C ARG A 4 -3.28 13.33 -16.25
N LEU A 5 -2.41 12.48 -15.70
CA LEU A 5 -1.37 11.82 -16.49
C LEU A 5 -1.88 10.42 -16.85
N THR A 6 -2.01 10.11 -18.14
CA THR A 6 -2.50 8.83 -18.67
C THR A 6 -1.74 7.59 -18.13
N ASN A 7 -0.54 7.81 -17.57
CA ASN A 7 0.33 6.79 -16.97
C ASN A 7 0.41 6.86 -15.42
N ALA A 8 -0.32 7.76 -14.77
CA ALA A 8 -0.30 7.89 -13.31
C ALA A 8 -0.70 6.60 -12.56
N PRO A 9 -1.76 5.86 -12.98
CA PRO A 9 -2.11 4.60 -12.33
C PRO A 9 -1.02 3.53 -12.48
N ALA A 10 -0.40 3.44 -13.66
CA ALA A 10 0.66 2.48 -13.92
C ALA A 10 1.92 2.77 -13.10
N TYR A 11 2.28 4.05 -12.95
CA TYR A 11 3.41 4.47 -12.14
C TYR A 11 3.16 4.27 -10.65
N PHE A 12 1.95 4.57 -10.18
CA PHE A 12 1.54 4.33 -8.79
C PHE A 12 1.53 2.84 -8.46
N MET A 13 0.95 2.00 -9.34
CA MET A 13 1.04 0.55 -9.20
C MET A 13 2.48 0.05 -9.14
N TYR A 14 3.37 0.56 -9.99
CA TYR A 14 4.78 0.15 -9.95
C TYR A 14 5.48 0.54 -8.63
N LEU A 15 5.24 1.76 -8.15
CA LEU A 15 5.75 2.24 -6.86
C LEU A 15 5.22 1.40 -5.69
N MET A 16 3.91 1.18 -5.64
CA MET A 16 3.28 0.38 -4.59
C MET A 16 3.75 -1.07 -4.64
N ASN A 17 3.87 -1.65 -5.83
CA ASN A 17 4.43 -2.98 -6.00
C ASN A 17 5.87 -3.08 -5.49
N LYS A 18 6.70 -2.06 -5.72
CA LYS A 18 8.08 -2.03 -5.22
C LYS A 18 8.16 -1.86 -3.70
N VAL A 19 7.33 -1.00 -3.13
CA VAL A 19 7.33 -0.70 -1.68
C VAL A 19 6.75 -1.87 -0.88
N PHE A 20 5.67 -2.48 -1.37
CA PHE A 20 4.97 -3.57 -0.72
C PHE A 20 5.39 -4.95 -1.20
N MET A 21 6.39 -5.08 -2.08
CA MET A 21 6.82 -6.36 -2.68
C MET A 21 6.99 -7.52 -1.68
N LYS A 22 7.46 -7.22 -0.46
CA LYS A 22 7.68 -8.23 0.59
C LYS A 22 6.40 -8.71 1.29
N TYR A 23 5.32 -7.95 1.15
CA TYR A 23 4.02 -8.10 1.81
C TYR A 23 2.89 -8.43 0.82
N LEU A 24 3.09 -8.13 -0.46
CA LEU A 24 2.22 -8.55 -1.56
C LEU A 24 2.07 -10.06 -1.58
N ASP A 25 0.86 -10.51 -1.90
CA ASP A 25 0.43 -11.92 -1.93
C ASP A 25 0.51 -12.68 -0.58
N LYS A 26 0.92 -12.00 0.51
CA LYS A 26 0.89 -12.58 1.87
C LYS A 26 -0.30 -12.08 2.68
N PHE A 27 -0.40 -10.76 2.82
CA PHE A 27 -1.46 -10.10 3.58
C PHE A 27 -1.86 -8.73 3.01
N VAL A 28 -1.25 -8.31 1.90
CA VAL A 28 -1.52 -7.03 1.23
C VAL A 28 -1.86 -7.27 -0.23
N VAL A 29 -2.93 -6.63 -0.72
CA VAL A 29 -3.27 -6.52 -2.14
C VAL A 29 -3.37 -5.04 -2.47
N VAL A 30 -2.68 -4.59 -3.50
CA VAL A 30 -2.76 -3.20 -3.98
C VAL A 30 -3.64 -3.18 -5.24
N PHE A 31 -4.64 -2.30 -5.27
CA PHE A 31 -5.51 -2.12 -6.43
C PHE A 31 -5.69 -0.64 -6.75
N ILE A 32 -5.05 -0.19 -7.83
CA ILE A 32 -5.05 1.21 -8.30
C ILE A 32 -4.71 2.17 -7.15
N ASP A 33 -5.70 2.75 -6.48
CA ASP A 33 -5.54 3.76 -5.43
C ASP A 33 -5.71 3.17 -4.01
N ASP A 34 -6.18 1.92 -3.88
CA ASP A 34 -6.50 1.28 -2.61
C ASP A 34 -5.49 0.19 -2.21
N ILE A 35 -5.23 0.09 -0.90
CA ILE A 35 -4.43 -0.98 -0.30
C ILE A 35 -5.36 -1.82 0.57
N LEU A 36 -5.62 -3.05 0.16
CA LEU A 36 -6.37 -4.03 0.92
C LEU A 36 -5.43 -4.83 1.80
N VAL A 37 -5.70 -4.88 3.11
CA VAL A 37 -4.99 -5.73 4.06
C VAL A 37 -5.94 -6.82 4.53
N PHE A 38 -5.53 -8.09 4.44
CA PHE A 38 -6.35 -9.22 4.87
C PHE A 38 -5.61 -10.08 5.88
N SER A 39 -6.32 -10.67 6.84
CA SER A 39 -5.74 -11.45 7.94
C SER A 39 -6.78 -12.46 8.45
N LYS A 40 -6.34 -13.52 9.14
CA LYS A 40 -7.25 -14.59 9.57
C LYS A 40 -7.95 -14.29 10.91
N ASN A 41 -7.30 -13.52 11.77
CA ASN A 41 -7.82 -13.10 13.07
C ASN A 41 -7.47 -11.62 13.33
N GLU A 42 -8.09 -11.03 14.34
CA GLU A 42 -7.97 -9.60 14.64
C GLU A 42 -6.57 -9.22 15.15
N GLU A 43 -5.96 -10.06 15.98
CA GLU A 43 -4.60 -9.85 16.50
C GLU A 43 -3.55 -9.79 15.38
N GLU A 44 -3.59 -10.75 14.45
CA GLU A 44 -2.73 -10.76 13.25
C GLU A 44 -3.05 -9.55 12.35
N HIS A 45 -4.31 -9.12 12.30
CA HIS A 45 -4.71 -7.95 11.53
C HIS A 45 -4.10 -6.66 12.08
N GLU A 46 -4.07 -6.48 13.39
CA GLU A 46 -3.41 -5.33 14.02
C GLU A 46 -1.91 -5.28 13.70
N GLU A 47 -1.23 -6.43 13.76
CA GLU A 47 0.20 -6.52 13.41
C GLU A 47 0.45 -6.19 11.94
N HIS A 48 -0.36 -6.76 11.04
CA HIS A 48 -0.28 -6.47 9.60
C HIS A 48 -0.55 -4.99 9.30
N LEU A 49 -1.57 -4.40 9.90
CA LEU A 49 -1.87 -2.96 9.78
C LEU A 49 -0.70 -2.11 10.27
N ARG A 50 -0.10 -2.46 11.42
CA ARG A 50 1.04 -1.73 11.96
C ARG A 50 2.23 -1.75 10.99
N LEU A 51 2.52 -2.90 10.37
CA LEU A 51 3.57 -3.05 9.38
C LEU A 51 3.29 -2.22 8.12
N VAL A 52 2.07 -2.27 7.58
CA VAL A 52 1.66 -1.50 6.40
C VAL A 52 1.76 0.00 6.66
N LEU A 53 1.18 0.47 7.78
CA LEU A 53 1.23 1.88 8.17
C LEU A 53 2.65 2.38 8.43
N GLN A 54 3.51 1.55 9.04
CA GLN A 54 4.92 1.88 9.20
C GLN A 54 5.61 2.02 7.84
N LYS A 55 5.35 1.09 6.90
CA LYS A 55 5.93 1.15 5.57
C LYS A 55 5.47 2.37 4.77
N LEU A 56 4.21 2.75 4.89
CA LEU A 56 3.67 3.99 4.30
C LEU A 56 4.38 5.22 4.86
N ARG A 57 4.58 5.29 6.19
CA ARG A 57 5.32 6.39 6.84
C ARG A 57 6.77 6.48 6.37
N GLU A 58 7.47 5.35 6.29
CA GLU A 58 8.87 5.30 5.84
C GLU A 58 9.04 5.79 4.39
N ASN A 59 8.06 5.55 3.53
CA ASN A 59 8.11 5.94 2.12
C ASN A 59 7.45 7.29 1.83
N GLN A 60 7.01 8.03 2.86
CA GLN A 60 6.30 9.31 2.72
C GLN A 60 5.12 9.26 1.75
N LEU A 61 4.46 8.10 1.65
CA LEU A 61 3.30 7.88 0.77
C LEU A 61 1.98 8.37 1.40
N TYR A 62 2.06 9.33 2.31
CA TYR A 62 0.90 10.03 2.84
C TYR A 62 0.82 11.39 2.13
N GLU A 63 -0.35 11.75 1.59
CA GLU A 63 -0.55 13.13 1.12
C GLU A 63 -0.41 14.05 2.35
N GLN A 64 0.49 15.03 2.26
CA GLN A 64 0.48 16.14 3.22
C GLN A 64 -0.86 16.84 3.04
N VAL A 65 -1.67 16.79 4.10
CA VAL A 65 -2.90 17.58 4.25
C VAL A 65 -2.54 19.05 4.31
#